data_AF-A0A8I1G8K0-F1
#
_entry.id   AF-A0A8I1G8K0-F1
#
_cell.length_a   1.000
_cell.length_b   1.000
_cell.length_c   1.000
_cell.angle_alpha   90.00
_cell.angle_beta   90.00
_cell.angle_gamma   90.00
#
_symmetry.space_group_name_H-M   'P 1'
#
loop_
_entity.id
_entity.type
_entity.pdbx_description
1 polymer ?
#
loop_
_entity_poly.entity_id
_entity_poly.type
_entity_poly.pdbx_seq_one_letter_code
_entity_poly.pdbx_strand_id
1 'polypeptide(L)'
;MILIALLIFAASLSCVLLAVTVWQFLALGDKLDNLISTIWLYLPERSRKWIASHLKIETLNSEARSFFFWIVMASVSVGVYWASGVWLALAIYILLILQVINKRRVAARKSNRAVVRQLPDFCDLIAMMIASGVPLISALEKVSESCSELLLATEIRAMLSRLRRGASFSQSMEELSERYEANELKEWSLMLIKGYQQGASLTKSLRFYANQLRQELLNSAEKRAQEAPVKLLFPLVTCFFPVNFLVILGPVIVQLSQGGFG
;
A
#
# COMPACT_ATOMS: atom_id res chain seq x y z
N MET A 1 -16.10 6.13 -24.76
CA MET A 1 -16.78 4.88 -25.17
C MET A 1 -16.43 4.46 -26.60
N ILE A 2 -16.58 5.32 -27.61
CA ILE A 2 -16.30 5.00 -29.04
C ILE A 2 -14.83 4.57 -29.28
N LEU A 3 -13.86 5.22 -28.62
CA LEU A 3 -12.43 4.88 -28.76
C LEU A 3 -12.08 3.49 -28.20
N ILE A 4 -12.77 3.08 -27.13
CA ILE A 4 -12.60 1.74 -26.51
C ILE A 4 -13.23 0.68 -27.42
N ALA A 5 -14.39 0.97 -28.03
CA ALA A 5 -15.02 0.06 -28.99
C ALA A 5 -14.17 -0.14 -30.26
N LEU A 6 -13.51 0.91 -30.76
CA LEU A 6 -12.58 0.83 -31.90
C LEU A 6 -11.33 0.00 -31.59
N LEU A 7 -10.77 0.13 -30.37
CA LEU A 7 -9.63 -0.68 -29.94
C LEU A 7 -10.00 -2.17 -29.78
N ILE A 8 -11.19 -2.46 -29.26
CA ILE A 8 -11.71 -3.83 -29.16
C ILE A 8 -11.94 -4.42 -30.56
N PHE A 9 -12.47 -3.63 -31.49
CA PHE A 9 -12.70 -4.06 -32.87
C PHE A 9 -11.39 -4.33 -33.61
N ALA A 10 -10.38 -3.47 -33.45
CA ALA A 10 -9.05 -3.64 -34.03
C ALA A 10 -8.32 -4.87 -33.46
N ALA A 11 -8.45 -5.12 -32.14
CA ALA A 11 -7.89 -6.31 -31.50
C ALA A 11 -8.58 -7.61 -31.96
N SER A 12 -9.90 -7.58 -32.16
CA SER A 12 -10.66 -8.69 -32.72
C SER A 12 -10.25 -8.98 -34.16
N LEU A 13 -10.07 -7.94 -34.98
CA LEU A 13 -9.62 -8.08 -36.38
C LEU A 13 -8.21 -8.68 -36.47
N SER A 14 -7.29 -8.26 -35.60
CA SER A 14 -5.93 -8.82 -35.54
C SER A 14 -5.94 -10.30 -35.11
N CYS A 15 -6.86 -10.70 -34.23
CA CYS A 15 -7.03 -12.09 -33.81
C CYS A 15 -7.54 -12.97 -34.96
N VAL A 16 -8.51 -12.47 -35.73
CA VAL A 16 -9.06 -13.17 -36.92
C VAL A 16 -7.98 -13.33 -38.00
N LEU A 17 -7.18 -12.30 -38.26
CA LEU A 17 -6.09 -12.38 -39.25
C LEU A 17 -5.02 -13.39 -38.84
N LEU A 18 -4.63 -13.43 -37.57
CA LEU A 18 -3.67 -14.42 -37.08
C LEU A 18 -4.23 -15.84 -37.15
N ALA A 19 -5.50 -16.06 -36.79
CA ALA A 19 -6.16 -17.35 -36.95
C ALA A 19 -6.18 -17.83 -38.41
N VAL A 20 -6.43 -16.93 -39.37
CA VAL A 20 -6.41 -17.24 -40.81
C VAL A 20 -5.00 -17.57 -41.28
N THR A 21 -3.97 -16.83 -40.85
CA THR A 21 -2.58 -17.13 -41.22
C THR A 21 -2.10 -18.47 -40.65
N VAL A 22 -2.50 -18.81 -39.42
CA VAL A 22 -2.21 -20.10 -38.79
C VAL A 22 -2.92 -21.24 -39.52
N TRP A 23 -4.19 -21.04 -39.93
CA TRP A 23 -4.92 -22.00 -40.75
C TRP A 23 -4.23 -22.26 -42.10
N GLN A 24 -3.79 -21.20 -42.80
CA GLN A 24 -3.06 -21.33 -44.06
C GLN A 24 -1.73 -22.07 -43.89
N PHE A 25 -1.03 -21.84 -42.77
CA PHE A 25 0.25 -22.49 -42.48
C PHE A 25 0.08 -23.98 -42.16
N LEU A 26 -0.98 -24.35 -41.42
CA LEU A 26 -1.32 -25.75 -41.15
C LEU A 26 -1.72 -26.49 -42.44
N ALA A 27 -2.50 -25.84 -43.31
CA ALA A 27 -2.88 -26.40 -44.62
C ALA A 27 -1.66 -26.61 -45.55
N LEU A 28 -0.58 -25.85 -45.38
CA LEU A 28 0.68 -26.05 -46.09
C LEU A 28 1.44 -27.29 -45.56
N GLY A 29 1.32 -27.57 -44.26
CA GLY A 29 1.87 -28.76 -43.60
C GLY A 29 1.26 -30.05 -44.14
N ASP A 30 -0.06 -30.09 -44.33
CA ASP A 30 -0.75 -31.26 -44.92
C ASP A 30 -0.30 -31.51 -46.38
N LYS A 31 0.03 -30.43 -47.12
CA LYS A 31 0.57 -30.51 -48.48
C LYS A 31 1.99 -31.08 -48.50
N LEU A 32 2.79 -30.78 -47.48
CA LEU A 32 4.14 -31.34 -47.30
C LEU A 32 4.08 -32.82 -46.93
N ASP A 33 3.19 -33.21 -46.01
CA ASP A 33 3.01 -34.60 -45.59
C ASP A 33 2.56 -35.50 -46.76
N ASN A 34 1.71 -34.98 -47.66
CA ASN A 34 1.34 -35.66 -48.92
C ASN A 34 2.50 -35.77 -49.93
N LEU A 35 3.39 -34.77 -50.02
CA LEU A 35 4.59 -34.87 -50.88
C LEU A 35 5.60 -35.87 -50.31
N ILE A 36 5.79 -35.87 -48.98
CA ILE A 36 6.69 -36.78 -48.29
C ILE A 36 6.24 -38.24 -48.47
N SER A 37 4.94 -38.53 -48.32
CA SER A 37 4.38 -39.87 -48.52
C SER A 37 4.50 -40.34 -49.99
N THR A 38 4.33 -39.42 -50.95
CA THR A 38 4.50 -39.70 -52.38
C THR A 38 5.97 -40.00 -52.73
N ILE A 39 6.91 -39.25 -52.16
CA ILE A 39 8.36 -39.48 -52.33
C ILE A 39 8.78 -40.78 -51.62
N TRP A 40 8.17 -41.09 -50.46
CA TRP A 40 8.41 -42.33 -49.72
C TRP A 40 8.06 -43.59 -50.52
N LEU A 41 7.02 -43.52 -51.35
CA LEU A 41 6.60 -44.61 -52.24
C LEU A 41 7.60 -44.89 -53.38
N TYR A 42 8.45 -43.93 -53.74
CA TYR A 42 9.48 -44.08 -54.77
C TYR A 42 10.84 -44.58 -54.23
N LEU A 43 11.00 -44.74 -52.91
CA LEU A 43 12.31 -45.04 -52.30
C LEU A 43 12.56 -46.58 -52.22
N PRO A 44 13.79 -47.07 -52.48
CA PRO A 44 14.12 -48.51 -52.37
C PRO A 44 13.97 -49.08 -50.94
N GLU A 45 13.57 -50.35 -50.80
CA GLU A 45 13.21 -50.95 -49.49
C GLU A 45 14.36 -50.98 -48.46
N ARG A 46 15.62 -51.07 -48.92
CA ARG A 46 16.79 -51.15 -48.02
C ARG A 46 17.04 -49.83 -47.27
N SER A 47 16.74 -48.69 -47.90
CA SER A 47 16.85 -47.38 -47.27
C SER A 47 15.61 -47.02 -46.43
N ARG A 48 14.41 -47.50 -46.78
CA ARG A 48 13.18 -47.30 -45.98
C ARG A 48 13.33 -47.81 -44.54
N LYS A 49 13.86 -49.02 -44.36
CA LYS A 49 14.03 -49.64 -43.03
C LYS A 49 15.12 -48.97 -42.18
N TRP A 50 16.18 -48.47 -42.83
CA TRP A 50 17.23 -47.72 -42.16
C TRP A 50 16.75 -46.32 -41.72
N ILE A 51 15.96 -45.64 -42.55
CA ILE A 51 15.42 -44.30 -42.25
C ILE A 51 14.30 -44.37 -41.19
N ALA A 52 13.37 -45.33 -41.30
CA ALA A 52 12.28 -45.50 -40.34
C ALA A 52 12.75 -45.87 -38.93
N SER A 53 13.92 -46.50 -38.79
CA SER A 53 14.50 -46.84 -37.48
C SER A 53 15.23 -45.66 -36.82
N HIS A 54 15.75 -44.71 -37.60
CA HIS A 54 16.49 -43.56 -37.06
C HIS A 54 15.66 -42.28 -36.94
N LEU A 55 14.55 -42.18 -37.66
CA LEU A 55 13.80 -40.93 -37.78
C LEU A 55 12.32 -41.16 -37.42
N LYS A 56 12.02 -40.94 -36.12
CA LYS A 56 10.69 -40.82 -35.51
C LYS A 56 9.99 -39.51 -35.95
N ILE A 57 10.05 -39.17 -37.23
CA ILE A 57 9.65 -37.86 -37.78
C ILE A 57 8.14 -37.63 -37.63
N GLU A 58 7.34 -38.69 -37.78
CA GLU A 58 5.88 -38.59 -37.89
C GLU A 58 5.21 -38.23 -36.55
N THR A 59 5.76 -38.70 -35.43
CA THR A 59 5.28 -38.35 -34.08
C THR A 59 5.84 -37.04 -33.55
N LEU A 60 7.01 -36.59 -34.03
CA LEU A 60 7.63 -35.34 -33.59
C LEU A 60 6.94 -34.11 -34.20
N ASN A 61 6.45 -34.24 -35.43
CA ASN A 61 5.86 -33.14 -36.21
C ASN A 61 4.43 -32.78 -35.79
N SER A 62 3.65 -33.71 -35.21
CA SER A 62 2.28 -33.45 -34.72
C SER A 62 2.27 -32.80 -33.33
N GLU A 63 3.09 -33.30 -32.40
CA GLU A 63 3.27 -32.73 -31.06
C GLU A 63 3.86 -31.32 -31.15
N ALA A 64 4.93 -31.12 -31.93
CA ALA A 64 5.55 -29.81 -32.10
C ALA A 64 4.61 -28.75 -32.70
N ARG A 65 3.73 -29.14 -33.64
CA ARG A 65 2.69 -28.26 -34.22
C ARG A 65 1.70 -27.79 -33.15
N SER A 66 1.28 -28.67 -32.24
CA SER A 66 0.36 -28.31 -31.14
C SER A 66 1.02 -27.39 -30.11
N PHE A 67 2.27 -27.65 -29.70
CA PHE A 67 2.99 -26.78 -28.76
C PHE A 67 3.22 -25.37 -29.32
N PHE A 68 3.60 -25.27 -30.60
CA PHE A 68 3.78 -23.99 -31.26
C PHE A 68 2.46 -23.19 -31.35
N PHE A 69 1.36 -23.88 -31.64
CA PHE A 69 0.02 -23.27 -31.66
C PHE A 69 -0.38 -22.66 -30.32
N TRP A 70 -0.21 -23.41 -29.23
CA TRP A 70 -0.54 -22.91 -27.88
C TRP A 70 0.34 -21.73 -27.44
N ILE A 71 1.63 -21.74 -27.80
CA ILE A 71 2.55 -20.63 -27.50
C ILE A 71 2.16 -19.35 -28.24
N VAL A 72 1.82 -19.45 -29.54
CA VAL A 72 1.38 -18.31 -30.34
C VAL A 72 0.05 -17.75 -29.80
N MET A 73 -0.90 -18.61 -29.46
CA MET A 73 -2.20 -18.19 -28.89
C MET A 73 -2.06 -17.54 -27.51
N ALA A 74 -1.15 -18.02 -26.66
CA ALA A 74 -0.84 -17.41 -25.38
C ALA A 74 -0.19 -16.02 -25.55
N SER A 75 0.76 -15.88 -26.48
CA SER A 75 1.43 -14.61 -26.79
C SER A 75 0.46 -13.53 -27.29
N VAL A 76 -0.45 -13.91 -28.19
CA VAL A 76 -1.48 -13.00 -28.74
C VAL A 76 -2.47 -12.58 -27.66
N SER A 77 -2.89 -13.51 -26.79
CA SER A 77 -3.81 -13.21 -25.69
C SER A 77 -3.19 -12.19 -24.73
N VAL A 78 -1.92 -12.37 -24.34
CA VAL A 78 -1.19 -11.42 -23.49
C VAL A 78 -1.11 -10.03 -24.16
N GLY A 79 -0.79 -9.96 -25.45
CA GLY A 79 -0.75 -8.69 -26.19
C GLY A 79 -2.08 -7.92 -26.20
N VAL A 80 -3.19 -8.63 -26.42
CA VAL A 80 -4.55 -8.03 -26.40
C VAL A 80 -4.94 -7.56 -25.00
N TYR A 81 -4.60 -8.31 -23.95
CA TYR A 81 -4.84 -7.89 -22.56
C TYR A 81 -4.06 -6.62 -22.21
N TRP A 82 -2.80 -6.51 -22.63
CA TRP A 82 -1.98 -5.31 -22.41
C TRP A 82 -2.46 -4.09 -23.22
N ALA A 83 -2.91 -4.29 -24.46
CA ALA A 83 -3.41 -3.22 -25.34
C ALA A 83 -4.81 -2.71 -24.95
N SER A 84 -5.64 -3.54 -24.30
CA SER A 84 -7.02 -3.21 -23.93
C SER A 84 -7.18 -2.05 -22.94
N GLY A 85 -6.09 -1.62 -22.26
CA GLY A 85 -6.13 -0.52 -21.29
C GLY A 85 -6.91 -0.83 -20.00
N VAL A 86 -7.46 -2.04 -19.86
CA VAL A 86 -8.19 -2.49 -18.66
C VAL A 86 -7.30 -2.43 -17.42
N TRP A 87 -6.00 -2.70 -17.57
CA TRP A 87 -5.01 -2.56 -16.50
C TRP A 87 -4.85 -1.12 -16.02
N LEU A 88 -4.91 -0.12 -16.91
CA LEU A 88 -4.86 1.30 -16.53
C LEU A 88 -6.14 1.72 -15.81
N ALA A 89 -7.30 1.25 -16.26
CA ALA A 89 -8.58 1.50 -15.57
C ALA A 89 -8.60 0.87 -14.17
N LEU A 90 -8.10 -0.36 -14.02
CA LEU A 90 -7.94 -1.02 -12.72
C LEU A 90 -6.91 -0.30 -11.83
N ALA A 91 -5.78 0.13 -12.39
CA ALA A 91 -4.78 0.90 -11.65
C ALA A 91 -5.33 2.24 -11.15
N ILE A 92 -6.09 2.96 -11.98
CA ILE A 92 -6.77 4.21 -11.61
C ILE A 92 -7.83 3.94 -10.54
N TYR A 93 -8.63 2.89 -10.69
CA TYR A 93 -9.65 2.50 -9.71
C TYR A 93 -9.03 2.15 -8.35
N ILE A 94 -7.95 1.36 -8.34
CA ILE A 94 -7.18 1.03 -7.13
C ILE A 94 -6.58 2.30 -6.51
N LEU A 95 -6.03 3.21 -7.32
CA LEU A 95 -5.43 4.46 -6.84
C LEU A 95 -6.49 5.40 -6.23
N LEU A 96 -7.69 5.48 -6.81
CA LEU A 96 -8.81 6.22 -6.24
C LEU A 96 -9.28 5.64 -4.90
N ILE A 97 -9.41 4.31 -4.80
CA ILE A 97 -9.73 3.64 -3.53
C ILE A 97 -8.66 3.94 -2.49
N LEU A 98 -7.38 3.85 -2.84
CA LEU A 98 -6.27 4.16 -1.95
C LEU A 98 -6.31 5.62 -1.49
N GLN A 99 -6.62 6.58 -2.38
CA GLN A 99 -6.74 7.98 -1.99
C GLN A 99 -7.89 8.23 -1.00
N VAL A 100 -9.05 7.60 -1.21
CA VAL A 100 -10.20 7.74 -0.28
C VAL A 100 -9.88 7.14 1.09
N ILE A 101 -9.26 5.96 1.13
CA ILE A 101 -8.84 5.31 2.37
C ILE A 101 -7.76 6.17 3.07
N ASN A 102 -6.79 6.69 2.33
CA ASN A 102 -5.69 7.48 2.91
C ASN A 102 -6.20 8.83 3.47
N LYS A 103 -7.12 9.52 2.79
CA LYS A 103 -7.73 10.76 3.31
C LYS A 103 -8.45 10.53 4.64
N ARG A 104 -9.22 9.44 4.75
CA ARG A 104 -9.92 9.06 6.00
C ARG A 104 -8.93 8.74 7.12
N ARG A 105 -7.87 7.98 6.82
CA ARG A 105 -6.81 7.63 7.79
C ARG A 105 -6.01 8.85 8.24
N VAL A 106 -5.70 9.78 7.35
CA VAL A 106 -4.96 11.01 7.69
C VAL A 106 -5.83 11.95 8.53
N ALA A 107 -7.12 12.08 8.23
CA ALA A 107 -8.05 12.86 9.06
C ALA A 107 -8.19 12.27 10.47
N ALA A 108 -8.35 10.93 10.58
CA ALA A 108 -8.38 10.24 11.86
C ALA A 108 -7.08 10.45 12.66
N ARG A 109 -5.91 10.27 12.04
CA ARG A 109 -4.60 10.50 12.68
C ARG A 109 -4.40 11.95 13.14
N LYS A 110 -4.86 12.93 12.35
CA LYS A 110 -4.79 14.35 12.73
C LYS A 110 -5.68 14.64 13.92
N SER A 111 -6.89 14.06 13.95
CA SER A 111 -7.80 14.15 15.07
C SER A 111 -7.22 13.51 16.34
N ASN A 112 -6.66 12.29 16.25
CA ASN A 112 -6.06 11.59 17.40
C ASN A 112 -4.91 12.41 17.99
N ARG A 113 -4.00 12.94 17.15
CA ARG A 113 -2.90 13.79 17.60
C ARG A 113 -3.38 15.09 18.25
N ALA A 114 -4.47 15.67 17.73
CA ALA A 114 -5.06 16.86 18.34
C ALA A 114 -5.61 16.54 19.74
N VAL A 115 -6.33 15.43 19.89
CA VAL A 115 -6.86 14.99 21.20
C VAL A 115 -5.74 14.74 22.20
N VAL A 116 -4.71 13.97 21.85
CA VAL A 116 -3.59 13.64 22.75
C VAL A 116 -2.84 14.91 23.19
N ARG A 117 -2.69 15.90 22.29
CA ARG A 117 -2.02 17.17 22.63
C ARG A 117 -2.85 18.03 23.59
N GLN A 118 -4.18 17.94 23.56
CA GLN A 118 -5.10 18.71 24.39
C GLN A 118 -5.34 18.07 25.76
N LEU A 119 -5.08 16.77 25.87
CA LEU A 119 -5.36 15.96 27.05
C LEU A 119 -4.64 16.45 28.34
N PRO A 120 -3.35 16.85 28.34
CA PRO A 120 -2.67 17.31 29.55
C PRO A 120 -3.34 18.55 30.17
N ASP A 121 -3.72 19.51 29.34
CA ASP A 121 -4.33 20.77 29.80
C ASP A 121 -5.76 20.51 30.32
N PHE A 122 -6.50 19.60 29.68
CA PHE A 122 -7.79 19.12 30.18
C PHE A 122 -7.66 18.43 31.55
N CYS A 123 -6.67 17.55 31.72
CA CYS A 123 -6.39 16.88 32.98
C CYS A 123 -6.11 17.87 34.11
N ASP A 124 -5.29 18.89 33.86
CA ASP A 124 -4.95 19.89 34.88
C ASP A 124 -6.16 20.74 35.30
N LEU A 125 -6.99 21.16 34.34
CA LEU A 125 -8.22 21.91 34.63
C LEU A 125 -9.21 21.07 35.43
N ILE A 126 -9.42 19.80 35.05
CA ILE A 126 -10.29 18.88 35.80
C ILE A 126 -9.72 18.62 37.20
N ALA A 127 -8.40 18.44 37.32
CA ALA A 127 -7.74 18.25 38.61
C ALA A 127 -7.93 19.46 39.52
N MET A 128 -7.84 20.68 38.99
CA MET A 128 -8.08 21.91 39.75
C MET A 128 -9.53 22.00 40.25
N MET A 129 -10.50 21.64 39.41
CA MET A 129 -11.92 21.63 39.78
C MET A 129 -12.21 20.58 40.86
N ILE A 130 -11.69 19.36 40.71
CA ILE A 130 -11.87 18.29 41.71
C ILE A 130 -11.17 18.63 43.02
N ALA A 131 -9.98 19.27 42.96
CA ALA A 131 -9.29 19.75 44.16
C ALA A 131 -10.12 20.77 44.95
N SER A 132 -10.97 21.54 44.28
CA SER A 132 -11.91 22.49 44.91
C SER A 132 -13.19 21.83 45.45
N GLY A 133 -13.32 20.51 45.36
CA GLY A 133 -14.50 19.76 45.82
C GLY A 133 -15.62 19.63 44.80
N VAL A 134 -15.39 19.99 43.52
CA VAL A 134 -16.39 19.84 42.47
C VAL A 134 -16.47 18.37 42.01
N PRO A 135 -17.67 17.77 41.91
CA PRO A 135 -17.83 16.41 41.39
C PRO A 135 -17.29 16.25 39.97
N LEU A 136 -16.77 15.07 39.62
CA LEU A 136 -16.13 14.80 38.32
C LEU A 136 -17.02 15.16 37.12
N ILE A 137 -18.30 14.80 37.14
CA ILE A 137 -19.22 15.07 36.03
C ILE A 137 -19.41 16.58 35.83
N SER A 138 -19.60 17.32 36.92
CA SER A 138 -19.73 18.79 36.89
C SER A 138 -18.42 19.48 36.50
N ALA A 139 -17.27 18.92 36.90
CA ALA A 139 -15.96 19.40 36.48
C ALA A 139 -15.77 19.21 34.96
N LEU A 140 -16.11 18.02 34.43
CA LEU A 140 -16.06 17.74 33.00
C LEU A 140 -16.97 18.70 32.20
N GLU A 141 -18.16 18.99 32.72
CA GLU A 141 -19.07 19.95 32.10
C GLU A 141 -18.45 21.35 32.01
N LYS A 142 -18.05 21.92 33.15
CA LYS A 142 -17.45 23.27 33.22
C LYS A 142 -16.16 23.42 32.41
N VAL A 143 -15.30 22.41 32.44
CA VAL A 143 -14.05 22.42 31.66
C VAL A 143 -14.36 22.31 30.17
N SER A 144 -15.32 21.45 29.77
CA SER A 144 -15.75 21.36 28.38
C SER A 144 -16.39 22.65 27.88
N GLU A 145 -17.05 23.42 28.74
CA GLU A 145 -17.60 24.75 28.43
C GLU A 145 -16.50 25.78 28.20
N SER A 146 -15.54 25.85 29.12
CA SER A 146 -14.41 26.79 29.07
C SER A 146 -13.49 26.56 27.85
N CYS A 147 -13.43 25.31 27.38
CA CYS A 147 -12.54 24.87 26.31
C CYS A 147 -13.29 24.57 25.00
N SER A 148 -14.33 25.34 24.66
CA SER A 148 -15.25 25.03 23.55
C SER A 148 -14.63 24.84 22.17
N GLU A 149 -13.47 25.45 21.91
CA GLU A 149 -12.75 25.38 20.63
C GLU A 149 -12.00 24.06 20.42
N LEU A 150 -11.80 23.29 21.50
CA LEU A 150 -11.00 22.07 21.50
C LEU A 150 -11.85 20.87 21.09
N LEU A 151 -11.30 20.01 20.23
CA LEU A 151 -11.99 18.82 19.72
C LEU A 151 -12.34 17.83 20.86
N LEU A 152 -11.47 17.73 21.87
CA LEU A 152 -11.75 16.94 23.06
C LEU A 152 -12.96 17.49 23.84
N ALA A 153 -13.17 18.80 23.87
CA ALA A 153 -14.30 19.43 24.55
C ALA A 153 -15.64 19.04 23.90
N THR A 154 -15.70 19.06 22.57
CA THR A 154 -16.91 18.70 21.81
C THR A 154 -17.31 17.26 22.04
N GLU A 155 -16.33 16.36 22.13
CA GLU A 155 -16.59 14.93 22.37
C GLU A 155 -16.98 14.67 23.83
N ILE A 156 -16.37 15.36 24.79
CA ILE A 156 -16.80 15.29 26.20
C ILE A 156 -18.24 15.79 26.35
N ARG A 157 -18.65 16.87 25.67
CA ARG A 157 -20.05 17.32 25.67
C ARG A 157 -20.99 16.29 25.05
N ALA A 158 -20.59 15.64 23.97
CA ALA A 158 -21.36 14.56 23.36
C ALA A 158 -21.52 13.37 24.32
N MET A 159 -20.45 13.02 25.05
CA MET A 159 -20.45 12.01 26.11
C MET A 159 -21.39 12.40 27.27
N LEU A 160 -21.28 13.62 27.80
CA LEU A 160 -22.16 14.16 28.84
C LEU A 160 -23.64 14.15 28.41
N SER A 161 -23.92 14.46 27.15
CA SER A 161 -25.27 14.38 26.58
C SER A 161 -25.83 12.94 26.60
N ARG A 162 -24.99 11.92 26.45
CA ARG A 162 -25.39 10.51 26.58
C ARG A 162 -25.70 10.14 28.03
N LEU A 163 -24.91 10.64 28.99
CA LEU A 163 -25.20 10.45 30.42
C LEU A 163 -26.56 11.03 30.79
N ARG A 164 -26.90 12.22 30.28
CA ARG A 164 -28.23 12.84 30.48
C ARG A 164 -29.38 12.02 29.91
N ARG A 165 -29.11 11.18 28.91
CA ARG A 165 -30.08 10.24 28.32
C ARG A 165 -30.14 8.89 29.07
N GLY A 166 -29.45 8.74 30.19
CA GLY A 166 -29.46 7.54 31.02
C GLY A 166 -28.37 6.51 30.71
N ALA A 167 -27.39 6.84 29.86
CA ALA A 167 -26.24 5.96 29.64
C ALA A 167 -25.33 5.91 30.87
N SER A 168 -24.70 4.76 31.13
CA SER A 168 -23.69 4.62 32.19
C SER A 168 -22.44 5.45 31.89
N PHE A 169 -21.82 6.01 32.93
CA PHE A 169 -20.54 6.72 32.83
C PHE A 169 -19.44 5.84 32.23
N SER A 170 -19.33 4.59 32.71
CA SER A 170 -18.33 3.64 32.24
C SER A 170 -18.46 3.38 30.75
N GLN A 171 -19.67 3.05 30.30
CA GLN A 171 -19.94 2.75 28.90
C GLN A 171 -19.70 3.98 28.00
N SER A 172 -20.14 5.16 28.43
CA SER A 172 -20.00 6.38 27.62
C SER A 172 -18.54 6.82 27.46
N MET A 173 -17.72 6.60 28.49
CA MET A 173 -16.27 6.86 28.44
C MET A 173 -15.51 5.80 27.62
N GLU A 174 -15.94 4.54 27.69
CA GLU A 174 -15.36 3.46 26.89
C GLU A 174 -15.63 3.69 25.40
N GLU A 175 -16.89 3.97 25.01
CA GLU A 175 -17.27 4.31 23.63
C GLU A 175 -16.54 5.57 23.11
N LEU A 176 -16.29 6.55 23.99
CA LEU A 176 -15.50 7.72 23.66
C LEU A 176 -14.06 7.32 23.32
N SER A 177 -13.44 6.47 24.14
CA SER A 177 -12.06 6.03 23.91
C SER A 177 -11.92 5.09 22.71
N GLU A 178 -12.93 4.25 22.41
CA GLU A 178 -12.90 3.37 21.24
C GLU A 178 -12.99 4.12 19.91
N ARG A 179 -13.62 5.30 19.90
CA ARG A 179 -13.71 6.16 18.72
C ARG A 179 -12.36 6.71 18.28
N TYR A 180 -11.41 6.84 19.20
CA TYR A 180 -10.08 7.37 18.93
C TYR A 180 -9.04 6.25 19.06
N GLU A 181 -8.27 6.02 18.00
CA GLU A 181 -7.09 5.14 18.06
C GLU A 181 -5.92 5.84 18.79
N ALA A 182 -6.12 6.20 20.07
CA ALA A 182 -5.15 6.84 20.95
C ALA A 182 -5.12 6.10 22.29
N ASN A 183 -4.00 5.45 22.59
CA ASN A 183 -3.83 4.67 23.82
C ASN A 183 -3.91 5.58 25.06
N GLU A 184 -3.43 6.82 24.93
CA GLU A 184 -3.42 7.83 25.96
C GLU A 184 -4.86 8.21 26.39
N LEU A 185 -5.77 8.32 25.43
CA LEU A 185 -7.18 8.60 25.74
C LEU A 185 -7.85 7.40 26.42
N LYS A 186 -7.50 6.18 26.02
CA LYS A 186 -8.02 4.94 26.62
C LYS A 186 -7.53 4.74 28.06
N GLU A 187 -6.27 5.01 28.33
CA GLU A 187 -5.73 4.97 29.69
C GLU A 187 -6.38 6.04 30.56
N TRP A 188 -6.53 7.26 30.05
CA TRP A 188 -7.22 8.34 30.74
C TRP A 188 -8.69 8.00 31.05
N SER A 189 -9.44 7.45 30.08
CA SER A 189 -10.84 7.07 30.28
C SER A 189 -10.97 5.98 31.35
N LEU A 190 -10.13 4.93 31.30
CA LEU A 190 -10.08 3.88 32.31
C LEU A 190 -9.72 4.42 33.70
N MET A 191 -8.80 5.38 33.76
CA MET A 191 -8.41 6.04 35.01
C MET A 191 -9.59 6.83 35.60
N LEU A 192 -10.34 7.57 34.76
CA LEU A 192 -11.52 8.30 35.20
C LEU A 192 -12.66 7.37 35.63
N ILE A 193 -12.89 6.26 34.93
CA ILE A 193 -13.90 5.26 35.29
C ILE A 193 -13.60 4.68 36.67
N LYS A 194 -12.35 4.25 36.91
CA LYS A 194 -11.90 3.73 38.21
C LYS A 194 -11.91 4.81 39.30
N GLY A 195 -11.58 6.03 38.92
CA GLY A 195 -11.47 7.20 39.80
C GLY A 195 -12.80 7.86 40.16
N TYR A 196 -13.86 7.60 39.41
CA TYR A 196 -15.16 8.26 39.57
C TYR A 196 -15.72 8.14 40.99
N GLN A 197 -15.48 7.01 41.65
CA GLN A 197 -15.92 6.76 43.04
C GLN A 197 -14.92 7.26 44.10
N GLN A 198 -13.71 7.67 43.71
CA GLN A 198 -12.61 7.94 44.63
C GLN A 198 -12.43 9.45 44.96
N GLY A 199 -13.11 10.35 44.26
CA GLY A 199 -13.17 11.78 44.61
C GLY A 199 -11.79 12.46 44.62
N ALA A 200 -11.39 13.03 45.76
CA ALA A 200 -10.19 13.87 45.89
C ALA A 200 -8.86 13.17 45.59
N SER A 201 -8.77 11.84 45.80
CA SER A 201 -7.55 11.07 45.48
C SER A 201 -7.25 11.03 43.98
N LEU A 202 -8.28 11.21 43.15
CA LEU A 202 -8.15 11.25 41.68
C LEU A 202 -7.28 12.43 41.22
N THR A 203 -7.27 13.53 41.96
CA THR A 203 -6.48 14.74 41.66
C THR A 203 -5.00 14.43 41.44
N LYS A 204 -4.40 13.62 42.33
CA LYS A 204 -2.97 13.29 42.26
C LYS A 204 -2.67 12.44 41.02
N SER A 205 -3.52 11.45 40.75
CA SER A 205 -3.40 10.60 39.57
C SER A 205 -3.54 11.39 38.27
N LEU A 206 -4.47 12.34 38.22
CA LEU A 206 -4.72 13.17 37.03
C LEU A 206 -3.56 14.12 36.74
N ARG A 207 -2.96 14.72 37.78
CA ARG A 207 -1.74 15.54 37.64
C ARG A 207 -0.52 14.70 37.25
N PHE A 208 -0.37 13.51 37.82
CA PHE A 208 0.71 12.59 37.44
C PHE A 208 0.58 12.21 35.96
N TYR A 209 -0.63 11.85 35.52
CA TYR A 209 -0.90 11.52 34.13
C TYR A 209 -0.66 12.70 33.18
N ALA A 210 -1.10 13.91 33.55
CA ALA A 210 -0.82 15.13 32.77
C ALA A 210 0.68 15.38 32.57
N ASN A 211 1.48 15.19 33.62
CA ASN A 211 2.94 15.30 33.54
C ASN A 211 3.56 14.21 32.68
N GLN A 212 3.07 12.98 32.77
CA GLN A 212 3.53 11.87 31.95
C GLN A 212 3.29 12.15 30.46
N LEU A 213 2.09 12.60 30.09
CA LEU A 213 1.76 13.00 28.72
C LEU A 213 2.66 14.14 28.21
N ARG A 214 2.95 15.15 29.05
CA ARG A 214 3.89 16.23 28.68
C ARG A 214 5.28 15.69 28.40
N GLN A 215 5.79 14.76 29.22
CA GLN A 215 7.08 14.12 28.97
C GLN A 215 7.07 13.31 27.67
N GLU A 216 6.00 12.58 27.36
CA GLU A 216 5.89 11.83 26.11
C GLU A 216 5.86 12.74 24.87
N LEU A 217 5.15 13.87 24.96
CA LEU A 217 5.14 14.89 23.90
C LEU A 217 6.53 15.48 23.67
N LEU A 218 7.28 15.75 24.74
CA LEU A 218 8.67 16.23 24.67
C LEU A 218 9.59 15.18 24.05
N ASN A 219 9.55 13.93 24.55
CA ASN A 219 10.33 12.81 24.01
C ASN A 219 10.03 12.60 22.51
N SER A 220 8.78 12.75 22.10
CA SER A 220 8.38 12.64 20.70
C SER A 220 8.91 13.78 19.84
N ALA A 221 9.02 15.00 20.40
CA ALA A 221 9.63 16.13 19.72
C ALA A 221 11.15 15.94 19.59
N GLU A 222 11.81 15.47 20.64
CA GLU A 222 13.25 15.17 20.66
C GLU A 222 13.61 14.07 19.66
N LYS A 223 12.83 12.99 19.58
CA LYS A 223 13.01 11.94 18.56
C LYS A 223 12.98 12.50 17.14
N ARG A 224 12.03 13.40 16.84
CA ARG A 224 11.97 14.07 15.53
C ARG A 224 13.16 14.97 15.26
N ALA A 225 13.68 15.63 16.30
CA ALA A 225 14.90 16.44 16.19
C ALA A 225 16.14 15.58 15.90
N GLN A 226 16.24 14.40 16.53
CA GLN A 226 17.34 13.45 16.32
C GLN A 226 17.30 12.75 14.95
N GLU A 227 16.13 12.60 14.33
CA GLU A 227 16.00 12.07 12.96
C GLU A 227 16.43 13.07 11.87
N ALA A 228 16.48 14.37 12.18
CA ALA A 228 16.86 15.42 11.23
C ALA A 228 18.29 15.24 10.65
N PRO A 229 19.35 15.02 11.46
CA PRO A 229 20.71 14.82 10.93
C PRO A 229 20.83 13.58 10.03
N VAL A 230 20.12 12.49 10.35
CA VAL A 230 20.18 11.25 9.54
C VAL A 230 19.56 11.47 8.15
N LYS A 231 18.48 12.28 8.06
CA LYS A 231 17.87 12.66 6.78
C LYS A 231 18.76 13.60 5.94
N LEU A 232 19.65 14.36 6.58
CA LEU A 232 20.62 15.22 5.88
C LEU A 232 21.81 14.43 5.32
N LEU A 233 22.14 13.27 5.89
CA LEU A 233 23.21 12.41 5.37
C LEU A 233 22.87 11.83 3.99
N PHE A 234 21.59 11.55 3.71
CA PHE A 234 21.19 10.93 2.45
C PHE A 234 21.53 11.81 1.21
N PRO A 235 21.09 13.09 1.13
CA PRO A 235 21.52 14.00 0.05
C PRO A 235 23.04 14.18 -0.03
N LEU A 236 23.70 14.21 1.12
CA LEU A 236 25.14 14.44 1.22
C LEU A 236 25.93 13.28 0.60
N VAL A 237 25.56 12.03 0.92
CA VAL A 237 26.15 10.83 0.32
C VAL A 237 25.83 10.76 -1.17
N THR A 238 24.59 11.04 -1.59
CA THR A 238 24.20 11.02 -3.01
C THR A 238 24.95 12.05 -3.86
N CYS A 239 25.30 13.21 -3.30
CA CYS A 239 26.08 14.23 -4.01
C CYS A 239 27.60 13.96 -3.95
N PHE A 240 28.09 13.47 -2.81
CA PHE A 240 29.50 13.21 -2.59
C PHE A 240 30.01 11.99 -3.36
N PHE A 241 29.23 10.91 -3.41
CA PHE A 241 29.60 9.66 -4.08
C PHE A 241 29.97 9.84 -5.57
N PRO A 242 29.15 10.49 -6.44
CA PRO A 242 29.50 10.65 -7.85
C PRO A 242 30.71 11.55 -8.07
N VAL A 243 30.86 12.63 -7.28
CA VAL A 243 32.01 13.55 -7.39
C VAL A 243 33.29 12.82 -7.01
N ASN A 244 33.28 12.08 -5.90
CA ASN A 244 34.47 11.38 -5.43
C ASN A 244 34.87 10.23 -6.39
N PHE A 245 33.88 9.54 -6.99
CA PHE A 245 34.13 8.53 -8.02
C PHE A 245 34.77 9.16 -9.28
N LEU A 246 34.31 10.35 -9.69
CA LEU A 246 34.87 11.08 -10.83
C LEU A 246 36.32 11.51 -10.58
N VAL A 247 36.64 11.97 -9.37
CA VAL A 247 38.00 12.40 -8.98
C VAL A 247 38.97 11.22 -8.92
N ILE A 248 38.53 10.06 -8.42
CA ILE A 248 39.38 8.86 -8.32
C ILE A 248 39.55 8.17 -9.68
N LEU A 249 38.46 7.99 -10.45
CA LEU A 249 38.52 7.33 -11.75
C LEU A 249 39.08 8.21 -12.87
N GLY A 250 38.94 9.53 -12.78
CA GLY A 250 39.43 10.48 -13.78
C GLY A 250 40.89 10.24 -14.19
N PRO A 251 41.87 10.25 -13.26
CA PRO A 251 43.26 9.99 -13.61
C PRO A 251 43.51 8.55 -14.04
N VAL A 252 42.80 7.56 -13.49
CA VAL A 252 42.94 6.15 -13.87
C VAL A 252 42.54 5.92 -15.33
N ILE A 253 41.44 6.53 -15.78
CA ILE A 253 40.97 6.44 -17.17
C ILE A 253 41.95 7.16 -18.11
N VAL A 254 42.46 8.32 -17.70
CA VAL A 254 43.46 9.06 -18.49
C VAL A 254 44.78 8.29 -18.59
N GLN A 255 45.23 7.66 -17.50
CA GLN A 255 46.42 6.81 -17.48
C GLN A 255 46.24 5.56 -18.35
N LEU A 256 45.08 4.90 -18.30
CA LEU A 256 44.76 3.76 -19.18
C LEU A 256 44.66 4.17 -20.65
N SER A 257 44.19 5.40 -20.93
CA SER A 257 44.08 5.93 -22.30
C SER A 257 45.42 6.36 -22.88
N GLN A 258 46.34 6.85 -22.06
CA GLN A 258 47.66 7.34 -22.49
C GLN A 258 48.76 6.28 -22.37
N GLY A 259 48.53 5.23 -21.58
CA GLY A 259 49.47 4.12 -21.37
C GLY A 259 48.75 2.78 -21.40
N GLY A 260 48.80 2.13 -22.56
CA GLY A 260 48.82 0.67 -22.56
C GLY A 260 49.99 0.21 -21.70
N PHE A 261 49.75 -0.80 -20.86
CA PHE A 261 50.76 -1.43 -20.00
C PHE A 261 52.10 -1.58 -20.72
N GLY A 262 53.09 -0.82 -20.27
CA GLY A 262 54.51 -1.04 -20.49
C GLY A 262 55.16 -1.27 -19.14
#